data_AF-A0A9P4WIS2-F1
#
_entry.id   AF-A0A9P4WIS2-F1
#
_cell.length_a   1.000
_cell.length_b   1.000
_cell.length_c   1.000
_cell.angle_alpha   90.00
_cell.angle_beta   90.00
_cell.angle_gamma   90.00
#
_symmetry.space_group_name_H-M   'P 1'
#
loop_
_entity.id
_entity.type
_entity.pdbx_description
1 polymer ?
#
loop_
_entity_poly.entity_id
_entity_poly.type
_entity_poly.pdbx_seq_one_letter_code
_entity_poly.pdbx_strand_id
1 'polypeptide(L)'
;MNAIARLIRKLPLNDQGLVFAPIEETIVMLGEVLGHHNIAYYTPSGNSRQAAKVIEEFKTSVHEDPEDRPKVLLLNLTSETAAGVNLTNANHIIFVSPLLVESQYKYDSAMTQAIARSRRYGQEKKVHIYHFAALRTIDVDILEHRHKRTTGITTSKSTVRMPLTSLAAREKTKLIKNKDGSLALVPISWLADIKIRRGLCVEEELEDFTSLIDFSETFEDGAE
;
A
#
# COMPACT_ATOMS: atom_id res chain seq x y z
N MET A 1 -9.40 -6.69 6.79
CA MET A 1 -9.83 -5.34 7.24
C MET A 1 -9.40 -4.97 8.68
N ASN A 2 -9.61 -5.79 9.72
CA ASN A 2 -9.22 -5.44 11.11
C ASN A 2 -7.73 -5.03 11.30
N ALA A 3 -6.82 -5.60 10.52
CA ALA A 3 -5.41 -5.19 10.55
C ALA A 3 -5.19 -3.73 10.09
N ILE A 4 -5.99 -3.25 9.14
CA ILE A 4 -5.95 -1.88 8.63
C ILE A 4 -6.45 -0.91 9.70
N ALA A 5 -7.59 -1.20 10.34
CA ALA A 5 -8.09 -0.39 11.46
C ALA A 5 -7.07 -0.29 12.60
N ARG A 6 -6.42 -1.42 12.96
CA ARG A 6 -5.35 -1.43 13.98
C ARG A 6 -4.12 -0.63 13.57
N LEU A 7 -3.77 -0.57 12.28
CA LEU A 7 -2.71 0.30 11.77
C LEU A 7 -3.12 1.77 11.90
N ILE A 8 -4.32 2.13 11.45
CA ILE A 8 -4.83 3.50 11.47
C ILE A 8 -4.87 4.07 12.90
N ARG A 9 -5.30 3.27 13.87
CA ARG A 9 -5.31 3.65 15.28
C ARG A 9 -3.90 3.89 15.87
N LYS A 10 -2.87 3.30 15.27
CA LYS A 10 -1.47 3.47 15.70
C LYS A 10 -0.76 4.61 14.98
N LEU A 11 -1.41 5.27 14.03
CA LEU A 11 -0.83 6.45 13.40
C LEU A 11 -0.66 7.55 14.45
N PRO A 12 0.42 8.36 14.37
CA PRO A 12 0.60 9.49 15.28
C PRO A 12 -0.64 10.39 15.33
N LEU A 13 -0.97 10.94 16.50
CA LEU A 13 -2.20 11.72 16.71
C LEU A 13 -2.39 12.83 15.65
N ASN A 14 -1.30 13.55 15.35
CA ASN A 14 -1.28 14.68 14.43
C ASN A 14 -1.18 14.28 12.94
N ASP A 15 -1.14 13.00 12.62
CA ASP A 15 -0.99 12.49 11.26
C ASP A 15 -2.34 12.03 10.68
N GLN A 16 -2.50 12.20 9.36
CA GLN A 16 -3.66 11.76 8.60
C GLN A 16 -3.23 10.78 7.50
N GLY A 17 -4.15 9.89 7.11
CA GLY A 17 -3.88 8.84 6.12
C GLY A 17 -4.79 8.89 4.90
N LEU A 18 -4.26 8.46 3.75
CA LEU A 18 -5.01 8.14 2.55
C LEU A 18 -5.11 6.62 2.44
N VAL A 19 -6.33 6.10 2.36
CA VAL A 19 -6.57 4.65 2.22
C VAL A 19 -7.14 4.38 0.84
N PHE A 20 -6.40 3.61 0.05
CA PHE A 20 -6.72 3.28 -1.32
C PHE A 20 -7.30 1.87 -1.41
N ALA A 21 -8.51 1.78 -1.96
CA ALA A 21 -9.18 0.53 -2.25
C ALA A 21 -9.41 0.36 -3.76
N PRO A 22 -9.39 -0.88 -4.29
CA PRO A 22 -9.49 -1.12 -5.73
C PRO A 22 -10.90 -0.92 -6.28
N ILE A 23 -11.95 -1.20 -5.50
CA ILE A 23 -13.36 -1.13 -5.91
C ILE A 23 -14.22 -0.50 -4.81
N GLU A 24 -15.39 0.01 -5.18
CA GLU A 24 -16.28 0.76 -4.30
C GLU A 24 -16.82 -0.10 -3.14
N GLU A 25 -17.11 -1.37 -3.40
CA GLU A 25 -17.57 -2.33 -2.40
C GLU A 25 -16.55 -2.47 -1.26
N THR A 26 -15.26 -2.41 -1.59
CA THR A 26 -14.18 -2.46 -0.60
C THR A 26 -14.16 -1.21 0.27
N ILE A 27 -14.50 -0.04 -0.28
CA ILE A 27 -14.59 1.22 0.46
C ILE A 27 -15.74 1.16 1.47
N VAL A 28 -16.91 0.67 1.03
CA VAL A 28 -18.08 0.51 1.91
C VAL A 28 -17.77 -0.42 3.07
N MET A 29 -17.23 -1.62 2.78
CA MET A 29 -16.82 -2.58 3.82
C MET A 29 -15.76 -2.00 4.77
N LEU A 30 -14.81 -1.24 4.24
CA LEU A 30 -13.80 -0.59 5.08
C LEU A 30 -14.45 0.48 5.98
N GLY A 31 -15.37 1.28 5.47
CA GLY A 31 -16.11 2.27 6.24
C GLY A 31 -16.85 1.65 7.43
N GLU A 32 -17.57 0.54 7.21
CA GLU A 32 -18.24 -0.21 8.30
C GLU A 32 -17.24 -0.68 9.36
N VAL A 33 -16.09 -1.22 8.94
CA VAL A 33 -15.04 -1.65 9.87
C VAL A 33 -14.45 -0.46 10.63
N LEU A 34 -14.18 0.68 9.98
CA LEU A 34 -13.66 1.85 10.67
C LEU A 34 -14.68 2.43 11.66
N GLY A 35 -15.96 2.44 11.31
CA GLY A 35 -17.05 2.81 12.21
C GLY A 35 -17.11 1.92 13.45
N HIS A 36 -17.01 0.59 13.30
CA HIS A 36 -16.94 -0.33 14.44
C HIS A 36 -15.74 -0.11 15.37
N HIS A 37 -14.63 0.45 14.85
CA HIS A 37 -13.44 0.77 15.63
C HIS A 37 -13.40 2.22 16.12
N ASN A 38 -14.50 2.98 15.95
CA ASN A 38 -14.59 4.42 16.28
C ASN A 38 -13.48 5.26 15.63
N ILE A 39 -13.16 4.98 14.37
CA ILE A 39 -12.18 5.73 13.60
C ILE A 39 -12.93 6.68 12.67
N ALA A 40 -12.78 7.99 12.87
CA ALA A 40 -13.35 8.99 11.98
C ALA A 40 -12.71 8.91 10.58
N TYR A 41 -13.52 8.85 9.54
CA TYR A 41 -13.07 8.79 8.15
C TYR A 41 -13.99 9.57 7.23
N TYR A 42 -13.46 10.04 6.11
CA TYR A 42 -14.24 10.62 5.01
C TYR A 42 -14.17 9.75 3.75
N THR A 43 -15.18 9.85 2.90
CA THR A 43 -15.23 9.19 1.60
C THR A 43 -15.83 10.16 0.59
N PRO A 44 -15.09 10.56 -0.46
CA PRO A 44 -15.62 11.42 -1.51
C PRO A 44 -16.63 10.64 -2.37
N SER A 45 -17.91 10.68 -1.99
CA SER A 45 -19.01 10.03 -2.70
C SER A 45 -19.92 11.05 -3.39
N GLY A 46 -20.70 10.60 -4.38
CA GLY A 46 -21.67 11.42 -5.10
C GLY A 46 -21.08 12.13 -6.32
N ASN A 47 -21.62 13.29 -6.68
CA ASN A 47 -21.15 14.04 -7.85
C ASN A 47 -19.80 14.74 -7.59
N SER A 48 -19.16 15.21 -8.66
CA SER A 48 -17.83 15.85 -8.60
C SER A 48 -17.76 17.02 -7.61
N ARG A 49 -18.84 17.81 -7.48
CA ARG A 49 -18.90 18.94 -6.56
C ARG A 49 -18.94 18.49 -5.09
N GLN A 50 -19.72 17.46 -4.79
CA GLN A 50 -19.80 16.86 -3.46
C GLN A 50 -18.47 16.24 -3.06
N ALA A 51 -17.86 15.47 -3.96
CA ALA A 51 -16.55 14.88 -3.73
C ALA A 51 -15.46 15.92 -3.48
N ALA A 52 -15.43 17.00 -4.28
CA ALA A 52 -14.50 18.11 -4.08
C ALA A 52 -14.68 18.78 -2.71
N LYS A 53 -15.94 18.97 -2.28
CA LYS A 53 -16.23 19.55 -0.96
C LYS A 53 -15.67 18.68 0.18
N VAL A 54 -15.92 17.38 0.16
CA VAL A 54 -15.40 16.43 1.17
C VAL A 54 -13.87 16.42 1.22
N ILE A 55 -13.24 16.50 0.04
CA ILE A 55 -11.78 16.57 -0.08
C ILE A 55 -11.23 17.85 0.54
N GLU A 56 -11.85 19.00 0.29
CA GLU A 56 -11.44 20.27 0.91
C GLU A 56 -11.65 20.26 2.42
N GLU A 57 -12.77 19.74 2.91
CA GLU A 57 -13.02 19.57 4.35
C GLU A 57 -11.95 18.69 5.00
N PHE A 58 -11.57 17.58 4.36
CA PHE A 58 -10.48 16.73 4.83
C PHE A 58 -9.15 17.50 4.92
N LYS A 59 -8.82 18.34 3.93
CA LYS A 59 -7.58 19.12 3.90
C LYS A 59 -7.54 20.17 5.01
N THR A 60 -8.65 20.87 5.24
CA THR A 60 -8.72 21.95 6.25
C THR A 60 -8.85 21.42 7.67
N SER A 61 -9.32 20.18 7.85
CA SER A 61 -9.44 19.52 9.16
C SER A 61 -8.13 19.39 9.93
N VAL A 62 -6.98 19.63 9.28
CA VAL A 62 -5.67 19.64 9.94
C VAL A 62 -5.59 20.65 11.11
N HIS A 63 -6.42 21.70 11.07
CA HIS A 63 -6.49 22.75 12.09
C HIS A 63 -7.52 22.47 13.21
N GLU A 64 -8.31 21.42 13.08
CA GLU A 64 -9.29 20.98 14.08
C GLU A 64 -8.61 20.14 15.19
N ASP A 65 -9.34 19.91 16.29
CA ASP A 65 -8.89 19.00 17.33
C ASP A 65 -8.62 17.60 16.72
N PRO A 66 -7.45 16.98 16.96
CA PRO A 66 -7.15 15.64 16.48
C PRO A 66 -8.18 14.56 16.82
N GLU A 67 -8.94 14.73 17.90
CA GLU A 67 -10.01 13.78 18.31
C GLU A 67 -11.31 13.97 17.50
N ASP A 68 -11.58 15.18 17.00
CA ASP A 68 -12.82 15.51 16.30
C ASP A 68 -12.70 15.42 14.77
N ARG A 69 -11.47 15.39 14.25
CA ARG A 69 -11.20 15.39 12.81
C ARG A 69 -11.12 13.99 12.18
N PRO A 70 -11.39 13.84 10.87
CA PRO A 70 -11.19 12.58 10.17
C PRO A 70 -9.72 12.13 10.19
N LYS A 71 -9.49 10.89 10.63
CA LYS A 71 -8.16 10.28 10.66
C LYS A 71 -7.68 9.87 9.27
N VAL A 72 -8.60 9.42 8.42
CA VAL A 72 -8.30 8.93 7.08
C VAL A 72 -9.32 9.37 6.04
N LEU A 73 -8.85 9.51 4.79
CA LEU A 73 -9.68 9.67 3.60
C LEU A 73 -9.67 8.37 2.79
N LEU A 74 -10.84 7.77 2.58
CA LEU A 74 -10.99 6.58 1.76
C LEU A 74 -11.15 6.99 0.30
N LEU A 75 -10.31 6.43 -0.56
CA LEU A 75 -10.25 6.76 -1.97
C LEU A 75 -10.29 5.48 -2.81
N ASN A 76 -11.03 5.54 -3.90
CA ASN A 76 -10.92 4.55 -4.95
C ASN A 76 -9.61 4.78 -5.74
N LEU A 77 -8.84 3.72 -5.93
CA LEU A 77 -7.54 3.76 -6.58
C LEU A 77 -7.63 3.98 -8.09
N THR A 78 -8.69 3.52 -8.73
CA THR A 78 -8.91 3.64 -10.18
C THR A 78 -9.80 4.83 -10.56
N SER A 79 -10.40 5.50 -9.58
CA SER A 79 -11.31 6.61 -9.83
C SER A 79 -10.59 7.94 -10.11
N GLU A 80 -11.12 8.67 -11.10
CA GLU A 80 -10.73 10.02 -11.46
C GLU A 80 -11.18 11.07 -10.44
N THR A 81 -12.11 10.76 -9.54
CA THR A 81 -12.73 11.70 -8.60
C THR A 81 -11.72 12.42 -7.69
N ALA A 82 -10.52 11.88 -7.51
CA ALA A 82 -9.40 12.50 -6.79
C ALA A 82 -8.13 12.63 -7.64
N ALA A 83 -8.22 12.50 -8.97
CA ALA A 83 -7.08 12.70 -9.86
C ALA A 83 -6.54 14.14 -9.72
N GLY A 84 -5.24 14.26 -9.51
CA GLY A 84 -4.56 15.56 -9.44
C GLY A 84 -4.69 16.35 -8.12
N VAL A 85 -5.46 15.88 -7.14
CA VAL A 85 -5.66 16.57 -5.86
C VAL A 85 -4.37 16.58 -5.03
N ASN A 86 -4.07 17.72 -4.41
CA ASN A 86 -2.96 17.87 -3.46
C ASN A 86 -3.43 17.57 -2.03
N LEU A 87 -2.93 16.49 -1.42
CA LEU A 87 -3.31 15.99 -0.10
C LEU A 87 -2.10 15.95 0.84
N THR A 88 -1.34 17.05 0.88
CA THR A 88 -0.12 17.18 1.70
C THR A 88 -0.38 17.19 3.21
N ASN A 89 -1.63 17.33 3.66
CA ASN A 89 -2.01 17.15 5.06
C ASN A 89 -1.86 15.68 5.52
N ALA A 90 -1.99 14.72 4.59
CA ALA A 90 -1.84 13.30 4.89
C ALA A 90 -0.45 12.80 4.52
N ASN A 91 0.22 12.11 5.44
CA ASN A 91 1.57 11.56 5.28
C ASN A 91 1.62 10.03 5.38
N HIS A 92 0.47 9.35 5.54
CA HIS A 92 0.36 7.90 5.47
C HIS A 92 -0.46 7.49 4.25
N ILE A 93 0.04 6.52 3.48
CA ILE A 93 -0.61 5.98 2.28
C ILE A 93 -0.78 4.49 2.46
N ILE A 94 -2.02 4.03 2.47
CA ILE A 94 -2.38 2.64 2.78
C ILE A 94 -3.10 2.04 1.57
N PHE A 95 -2.48 1.08 0.89
CA PHE A 95 -3.14 0.26 -0.11
C PHE A 95 -3.73 -0.97 0.58
N VAL A 96 -5.06 -1.12 0.55
CA VAL A 96 -5.77 -2.19 1.27
C VAL A 96 -5.57 -3.57 0.66
N SER A 97 -5.31 -3.60 -0.65
CA SER A 97 -4.95 -4.76 -1.43
C SER A 97 -4.10 -4.30 -2.63
N PRO A 98 -3.39 -5.22 -3.29
CA PRO A 98 -2.67 -4.96 -4.53
C PRO A 98 -3.64 -4.62 -5.67
N LEU A 99 -3.19 -3.77 -6.59
CA LEU A 99 -3.97 -3.39 -7.76
C LEU A 99 -3.82 -4.45 -8.87
N LEU A 100 -4.91 -5.13 -9.20
CA LEU A 100 -4.98 -6.00 -10.37
C LEU A 100 -5.33 -5.20 -11.62
N VAL A 101 -4.37 -5.06 -12.54
CA VAL A 101 -4.54 -4.41 -13.84
C VAL A 101 -3.76 -5.17 -14.91
N GLU A 102 -4.19 -5.00 -16.17
CA GLU A 102 -3.70 -5.74 -17.34
C GLU A 102 -2.22 -5.51 -17.64
N SER A 103 -1.68 -4.32 -17.37
CA SER A 103 -0.29 -3.99 -17.74
C SER A 103 0.51 -3.39 -16.59
N GLN A 104 1.84 -3.60 -16.65
CA GLN A 104 2.79 -2.99 -15.73
C GLN A 104 2.70 -1.46 -15.76
N TYR A 105 2.52 -0.86 -16.95
CA TYR A 105 2.38 0.59 -17.10
C TYR A 105 1.17 1.14 -16.33
N LYS A 106 -0.01 0.50 -16.44
CA LYS A 106 -1.21 0.90 -15.69
C LYS A 106 -0.96 0.80 -14.18
N TYR A 107 -0.29 -0.26 -13.73
CA TYR A 107 0.04 -0.46 -12.32
C TYR A 107 0.97 0.64 -11.80
N ASP A 108 2.09 0.87 -12.48
CA ASP A 108 3.09 1.86 -12.08
C ASP A 108 2.53 3.29 -12.12
N SER A 109 1.70 3.60 -13.11
CA SER A 109 1.02 4.89 -13.22
C SER A 109 0.07 5.11 -12.04
N ALA A 110 -0.81 4.16 -11.74
CA ALA A 110 -1.76 4.27 -10.63
C ALA A 110 -1.04 4.39 -9.26
N MET A 111 -0.03 3.56 -9.01
CA MET A 111 0.77 3.62 -7.78
C MET A 111 1.51 4.97 -7.65
N THR A 112 2.15 5.43 -8.73
CA THR A 112 2.87 6.71 -8.74
C THR A 112 1.93 7.87 -8.48
N GLN A 113 0.76 7.89 -9.12
CA GLN A 113 -0.24 8.93 -8.92
C GLN A 113 -0.77 8.94 -7.49
N ALA A 114 -1.12 7.77 -6.94
CA ALA A 114 -1.56 7.63 -5.56
C ALA A 114 -0.52 8.16 -4.56
N ILE A 115 0.76 7.80 -4.74
CA ILE A 115 1.86 8.26 -3.90
C ILE A 115 2.09 9.78 -4.06
N ALA A 116 2.01 10.29 -5.29
CA ALA A 116 2.19 11.69 -5.60
C ALA A 116 1.09 12.61 -5.04
N ARG A 117 -0.05 12.09 -4.58
CA ARG A 117 -1.07 12.91 -3.89
C ARG A 117 -0.56 13.49 -2.57
N SER A 118 0.27 12.72 -1.86
CA SER A 118 0.89 13.12 -0.58
C SER A 118 2.33 13.59 -0.76
N ARG A 119 3.13 12.93 -1.63
CA ARG A 119 4.51 13.30 -1.91
C ARG A 119 4.59 14.46 -2.91
N ARG A 120 4.10 15.63 -2.51
CA ARG A 120 4.08 16.88 -3.28
C ARG A 120 4.77 18.01 -2.53
N TYR A 121 5.06 19.09 -3.26
CA TYR A 121 5.53 20.33 -2.66
C TYR A 121 4.54 20.81 -1.59
N GLY A 122 5.03 21.09 -0.39
CA GLY A 122 4.23 21.41 0.80
C GLY A 122 4.02 20.25 1.77
N GLN A 123 4.49 19.03 1.45
CA GLN A 123 4.58 17.95 2.44
C GLN A 123 5.89 18.07 3.23
N GLU A 124 5.78 18.37 4.52
CA GLU A 124 6.93 18.55 5.41
C GLU A 124 7.23 17.28 6.23
N LYS A 125 6.27 16.37 6.34
CA LYS A 125 6.42 15.12 7.10
C LYS A 125 6.96 13.99 6.22
N LYS A 126 7.61 13.02 6.84
CA LYS A 126 7.99 11.77 6.18
C LYS A 126 6.72 11.04 5.71
N VAL A 127 6.69 10.71 4.42
CA VAL A 127 5.60 9.91 3.84
C VAL A 127 5.85 8.43 4.10
N HIS A 128 4.85 7.75 4.65
CA HIS A 128 4.86 6.31 4.95
C HIS A 128 3.90 5.58 4.01
N ILE A 129 4.37 4.53 3.35
CA ILE A 129 3.57 3.75 2.38
C ILE A 129 3.42 2.33 2.91
N TYR A 130 2.19 1.84 2.94
CA TYR A 130 1.82 0.51 3.42
C TYR A 130 1.10 -0.25 2.30
N HIS A 131 1.56 -1.47 2.02
CA HIS A 131 0.92 -2.40 1.11
C HIS A 131 0.37 -3.58 1.92
N PHE A 132 -0.95 -3.74 1.97
CA PHE A 132 -1.58 -4.91 2.53
C PHE A 132 -1.76 -5.99 1.45
N ALA A 133 -1.68 -7.24 1.91
CA ALA A 133 -1.91 -8.43 1.10
C ALA A 133 -2.48 -9.53 1.99
N ALA A 134 -3.45 -10.27 1.47
CA ALA A 134 -3.87 -11.54 2.06
C ALA A 134 -2.88 -12.64 1.66
N LEU A 135 -2.24 -13.26 2.66
CA LEU A 135 -1.31 -14.37 2.42
C LEU A 135 -2.06 -15.59 1.85
N ARG A 136 -1.39 -16.36 0.99
CA ARG A 136 -1.91 -17.56 0.33
C ARG A 136 -3.11 -17.26 -0.56
N THR A 137 -3.09 -16.10 -1.20
CA THR A 137 -4.12 -15.63 -2.13
C THR A 137 -3.47 -14.86 -3.28
N ILE A 138 -4.27 -14.55 -4.31
CA ILE A 138 -3.88 -13.80 -5.50
C ILE A 138 -3.19 -12.46 -5.18
N ASP A 139 -3.44 -11.87 -4.01
CA ASP A 139 -2.76 -10.65 -3.58
C ASP A 139 -1.23 -10.81 -3.63
N VAL A 140 -0.71 -11.95 -3.19
CA VAL A 140 0.74 -12.17 -3.19
C VAL A 140 1.24 -12.37 -4.62
N ASP A 141 0.52 -13.11 -5.46
CA ASP A 141 0.83 -13.28 -6.88
C ASP A 141 0.95 -11.91 -7.58
N ILE A 142 -0.02 -11.02 -7.35
CA ILE A 142 -0.02 -9.66 -7.91
C ILE A 142 1.17 -8.86 -7.37
N LEU A 143 1.47 -8.92 -6.07
CA LEU A 143 2.60 -8.18 -5.49
C LEU A 143 3.94 -8.64 -6.05
N GLU A 144 4.18 -9.95 -6.05
CA GLU A 144 5.43 -10.53 -6.54
C GLU A 144 5.66 -10.18 -8.02
N HIS A 145 4.59 -10.24 -8.82
CA HIS A 145 4.65 -9.99 -10.25
C HIS A 145 4.70 -8.48 -10.60
N ARG A 146 3.84 -7.64 -10.02
CA ARG A 146 3.66 -6.23 -10.42
C ARG A 146 4.44 -5.24 -9.57
N HIS A 147 4.67 -5.50 -8.29
CA HIS A 147 5.33 -4.55 -7.39
C HIS A 147 6.85 -4.63 -7.53
N LYS A 148 7.37 -4.21 -8.70
CA LYS A 148 8.79 -4.29 -9.01
C LYS A 148 9.61 -3.30 -8.17
N ARG A 149 10.76 -3.72 -7.62
CA ARG A 149 11.56 -2.90 -6.69
C ARG A 149 13.06 -3.02 -6.92
N THR A 150 13.77 -1.99 -6.45
CA THR A 150 15.24 -1.99 -6.31
C THR A 150 15.70 -2.28 -4.88
N THR A 151 14.79 -2.25 -3.91
CA THR A 151 15.04 -2.46 -2.47
C THR A 151 13.93 -3.30 -1.85
N GLY A 152 14.24 -3.99 -0.76
CA GLY A 152 13.23 -4.73 0.00
C GLY A 152 12.32 -3.85 0.85
N ILE A 153 11.13 -4.36 1.18
CA ILE A 153 10.19 -3.79 2.16
C ILE A 153 10.02 -4.77 3.31
N THR A 154 9.90 -4.26 4.53
CA THR A 154 9.64 -5.05 5.72
C THR A 154 8.31 -4.67 6.37
N THR A 155 7.80 -5.56 7.21
CA THR A 155 6.73 -5.22 8.16
C THR A 155 7.25 -4.30 9.28
N SER A 156 6.35 -3.57 9.94
CA SER A 156 6.73 -2.52 10.92
C SER A 156 7.52 -3.00 12.16
N LYS A 157 7.58 -4.31 12.42
CA LYS A 157 8.34 -4.91 13.54
C LYS A 157 9.38 -5.94 13.08
N SER A 158 9.82 -5.84 11.84
CA SER A 158 10.70 -6.84 11.23
C SER A 158 12.12 -6.77 11.80
N THR A 159 12.70 -7.94 12.05
CA THR A 159 14.12 -8.13 12.36
C THR A 159 14.99 -8.27 11.11
N VAL A 160 14.38 -8.28 9.92
CA VAL A 160 15.07 -8.50 8.65
C VAL A 160 16.04 -7.35 8.37
N ARG A 161 17.32 -7.70 8.23
CA ARG A 161 18.37 -6.76 7.86
C ARG A 161 18.47 -6.67 6.35
N MET A 162 17.96 -5.57 5.79
CA MET A 162 18.03 -5.32 4.36
C MET A 162 19.44 -4.92 3.92
N PRO A 163 19.90 -5.40 2.76
CA PRO A 163 21.05 -4.82 2.06
C PRO A 163 20.95 -3.29 1.97
N LEU A 164 22.07 -2.61 2.20
CA LEU A 164 22.16 -1.15 2.11
C LEU A 164 22.18 -0.66 0.65
N THR A 165 22.66 -1.50 -0.26
CA THR A 165 22.78 -1.18 -1.69
C THR A 165 21.50 -1.55 -2.42
N SER A 166 20.93 -0.59 -3.15
CA SER A 166 19.80 -0.82 -4.05
C SER A 166 20.27 -1.40 -5.39
N LEU A 167 19.40 -2.18 -6.04
CA LEU A 167 19.62 -2.64 -7.41
C LEU A 167 19.59 -1.47 -8.42
N ALA A 168 20.23 -1.68 -9.57
CA ALA A 168 20.27 -0.70 -10.66
C ALA A 168 18.92 -0.52 -11.37
N ALA A 169 18.13 -1.60 -11.48
CA ALA A 169 16.83 -1.62 -12.13
C ALA A 169 15.78 -2.26 -11.21
N ARG A 170 14.51 -1.86 -11.39
CA ARG A 170 13.38 -2.50 -10.69
C ARG A 170 13.12 -3.87 -11.30
N GLU A 171 12.97 -4.88 -10.45
CA GLU A 171 12.65 -6.24 -10.87
C GLU A 171 11.50 -6.84 -10.05
N LYS A 172 10.96 -7.98 -10.50
CA LYS A 172 9.94 -8.75 -9.78
C LYS A 172 10.44 -9.09 -8.37
N THR A 173 9.51 -9.19 -7.44
CA THR A 173 9.83 -9.42 -6.03
C THR A 173 9.31 -10.77 -5.56
N LYS A 174 9.78 -11.22 -4.40
CA LYS A 174 9.30 -12.41 -3.73
C LYS A 174 9.01 -12.09 -2.27
N LEU A 175 7.86 -12.52 -1.78
CA LEU A 175 7.52 -12.47 -0.37
C LEU A 175 8.23 -13.61 0.34
N ILE A 176 9.02 -13.25 1.35
CA ILE A 176 9.78 -14.20 2.16
C ILE A 176 9.39 -14.07 3.62
N LYS A 177 9.62 -15.15 4.35
CA LYS A 177 9.56 -15.19 5.80
C LYS A 177 10.92 -15.65 6.32
N ASN A 178 11.49 -14.86 7.22
CA ASN A 178 12.74 -15.25 7.87
C ASN A 178 12.49 -16.27 9.01
N LYS A 179 13.56 -16.81 9.58
CA LYS A 179 13.50 -17.77 10.71
C LYS A 179 12.81 -17.22 11.97
N ASP A 180 12.77 -15.89 12.14
CA ASP A 180 12.07 -15.23 13.25
C ASP A 180 10.57 -15.03 12.97
N GLY A 181 10.08 -15.48 11.81
CA GLY A 181 8.70 -15.29 11.35
C GLY A 181 8.39 -13.90 10.79
N SER A 182 9.39 -13.04 10.62
CA SER A 182 9.23 -11.72 10.02
C SER A 182 9.11 -11.80 8.51
N LEU A 183 8.07 -11.16 7.97
CA LEU A 183 7.84 -11.04 6.53
C LEU A 183 8.62 -9.88 5.91
N ALA A 184 9.08 -10.10 4.69
CA ALA A 184 9.71 -9.10 3.84
C ALA A 184 9.42 -9.38 2.36
N LEU A 185 9.22 -8.31 1.59
CA LEU A 185 9.11 -8.39 0.13
C LEU A 185 10.46 -7.95 -0.45
N VAL A 186 11.17 -8.83 -1.15
CA VAL A 186 12.53 -8.59 -1.63
C VAL A 186 12.67 -8.82 -3.14
N PRO A 187 13.58 -8.11 -3.83
CA PRO A 187 13.90 -8.43 -5.22
C PRO A 187 14.38 -9.88 -5.39
N ILE A 188 13.99 -10.55 -6.49
CA ILE A 188 14.29 -11.97 -6.72
C ILE A 188 15.80 -12.24 -6.80
N SER A 189 16.57 -11.34 -7.42
CA SER A 189 18.03 -11.48 -7.57
C SER A 189 18.75 -11.54 -6.21
N TRP A 190 18.20 -10.93 -5.16
CA TRP A 190 18.76 -11.00 -3.80
C TRP A 190 18.69 -12.41 -3.22
N LEU A 191 17.75 -13.24 -3.67
CA LEU A 191 17.61 -14.63 -3.22
C LEU A 191 18.59 -15.57 -3.93
N ALA A 192 19.10 -15.18 -5.11
CA ALA A 192 20.14 -15.92 -5.83
C ALA A 192 21.54 -15.73 -5.21
N ASP A 193 21.79 -14.58 -4.56
CA ASP A 193 23.03 -14.33 -3.84
C ASP A 193 23.01 -14.99 -2.45
N ILE A 194 23.84 -16.01 -2.25
CA ILE A 194 23.96 -16.78 -1.00
C ILE A 194 24.28 -15.88 0.21
N LYS A 195 25.13 -14.85 0.03
CA LYS A 195 25.52 -13.95 1.13
C LYS A 195 24.33 -13.08 1.54
N ILE A 196 23.59 -12.54 0.57
CA ILE A 196 22.39 -11.73 0.84
C ILE A 196 21.31 -12.59 1.47
N ARG A 197 21.01 -13.76 0.90
CA ARG A 197 20.02 -14.72 1.43
C ARG A 197 20.32 -15.11 2.87
N ARG A 198 21.58 -15.40 3.20
CA ARG A 198 22.00 -15.68 4.58
C ARG A 198 21.83 -14.48 5.50
N GLY A 199 22.12 -13.27 5.02
CA GLY A 199 21.91 -12.03 5.76
C GLY A 199 20.44 -11.71 6.05
N LEU A 200 19.53 -12.13 5.16
CA LEU A 200 18.08 -12.04 5.34
C LEU A 200 17.51 -13.11 6.30
N CYS A 201 18.33 -14.07 6.74
CA CYS A 201 17.94 -15.18 7.62
C CYS A 201 16.77 -16.02 7.08
N VAL A 202 16.77 -16.31 5.79
CA VAL A 202 15.74 -17.12 5.12
C VAL A 202 16.14 -18.59 5.08
N GLU A 203 15.17 -19.50 5.14
CA GLU A 203 15.38 -20.94 4.98
C GLU A 203 15.81 -21.32 3.55
N GLU A 204 16.35 -22.54 3.39
CA GLU A 204 16.78 -23.09 2.09
C GLU A 204 15.60 -23.41 1.17
N GLU A 205 14.47 -23.81 1.75
CA GLU A 205 13.20 -23.89 1.05
C GLU A 205 12.38 -22.64 1.40
N LEU A 206 11.86 -21.96 0.37
CA LEU A 206 11.05 -20.76 0.57
C LEU A 206 9.60 -21.19 0.80
N GLU A 207 9.00 -20.75 1.91
CA GLU A 207 7.56 -20.84 2.08
C GLU A 207 6.87 -20.07 0.95
N ASP A 208 5.91 -20.73 0.30
CA ASP A 208 5.09 -20.11 -0.73
C ASP A 208 3.86 -19.45 -0.11
N PHE A 209 3.65 -18.17 -0.45
CA PHE A 209 2.52 -17.37 -0.02
C PHE A 209 1.59 -16.99 -1.16
N THR A 210 1.87 -17.45 -2.38
CA THR A 210 1.01 -17.27 -3.55
C THR A 210 -0.26 -18.12 -3.44
N SER A 211 -1.19 -17.88 -4.36
CA SER A 211 -2.42 -18.65 -4.45
C SER A 211 -2.18 -20.10 -4.86
N LEU A 212 -3.11 -20.98 -4.51
CA LEU A 212 -3.04 -22.41 -4.90
C LEU A 212 -3.42 -22.65 -6.37
N ILE A 213 -3.88 -21.62 -7.08
CA ILE A 213 -4.32 -21.68 -8.47
C ILE A 213 -3.29 -20.90 -9.28
N ASP A 214 -2.83 -21.46 -10.40
CA ASP A 214 -1.86 -20.77 -11.24
C ASP A 214 -2.53 -19.56 -11.92
N PHE A 215 -2.35 -18.38 -11.33
CA PHE A 215 -2.88 -17.12 -11.86
C PHE A 215 -1.94 -16.50 -12.91
N SER A 216 -0.81 -17.16 -13.22
CA SER A 216 0.19 -16.64 -14.17
C SER A 216 -0.38 -16.39 -15.57
N GLU A 217 -1.36 -17.19 -16.00
CA GLU A 217 -2.03 -17.05 -17.30
C GLU A 217 -2.80 -15.73 -17.45
N THR A 218 -3.21 -15.09 -16.35
CA THR A 218 -3.94 -13.80 -16.39
C THR A 218 -2.99 -12.59 -16.43
N PHE A 219 -1.71 -12.80 -16.12
CA PHE A 219 -0.67 -11.80 -16.25
C PHE A 219 0.05 -11.99 -17.58
N GLU A 220 -0.67 -11.78 -18.68
CA GLU A 220 -0.01 -11.57 -19.97
C GLU A 220 0.89 -10.34 -19.81
N ASP A 221 2.20 -10.58 -19.63
CA ASP A 221 3.23 -9.61 -19.91
C ASP A 221 3.10 -9.36 -21.42
N GLY A 222 2.19 -8.45 -21.80
CA GLY A 222 2.03 -8.04 -23.19
C GLY A 222 3.41 -7.71 -23.71
N ALA A 223 3.87 -8.52 -24.67
CA ALA A 223 5.15 -8.33 -25.31
C ALA A 223 5.24 -6.86 -25.75
N GLU A 224 6.31 -6.19 -25.29
CA GLU A 224 6.64 -4.82 -25.69
C GLU A 224 6.59 -4.62 -27.21
#